data_AF-A0A2P8KCX9-F1
#
_entry.id   AF-A0A2P8KCX9-F1
#
_cell.length_a   1.000
_cell.length_b   1.000
_cell.length_c   1.000
_cell.angle_alpha   90.00
_cell.angle_beta   90.00
_cell.angle_gamma   90.00
#
_symmetry.space_group_name_H-M   'P 1'
#
loop_
_entity.id
_entity.type
_entity.pdbx_description
1 polymer ?
#
loop_
_entity_poly.entity_id
_entity_poly.type
_entity_poly.pdbx_seq_one_letter_code
_entity_poly.pdbx_strand_id
1 'polypeptide(L)' 'MRDFIYTSQPQCVVFGAGSLARLGCEIEALGARRALVLSTPEQRAQAERVAELLGPQAAGIFDRAVMHVPIETA' A
#
# COMPACT_ATOMS: atom_id res chain seq x y z
N MET A 1 35.69 -13.81 3.59
CA MET A 1 34.21 -13.97 3.65
C MET A 1 33.89 -14.60 5.00
N ARG A 2 32.85 -14.15 5.71
CA ARG A 2 32.43 -14.76 7.00
C ARG A 2 31.17 -15.58 6.74
N ASP A 3 31.04 -16.72 7.41
CA ASP A 3 29.87 -17.60 7.27
C ASP A 3 28.62 -16.94 7.85
N PHE A 4 27.48 -17.10 7.19
CA PHE A 4 26.19 -16.61 7.65
C PHE A 4 25.03 -17.47 7.12
N ILE A 5 23.89 -17.39 7.79
CA ILE A 5 22.61 -17.98 7.35
C ILE A 5 21.67 -16.84 6.98
N TYR A 6 21.04 -16.94 5.82
CA TYR A 6 19.99 -16.02 5.38
C TYR A 6 18.65 -16.75 5.36
N THR A 7 17.66 -16.12 5.99
CA THR A 7 16.26 -16.57 5.96
C THR A 7 15.41 -15.44 5.39
N SER A 8 14.67 -15.72 4.31
CA SER A 8 13.70 -14.79 3.75
C SER A 8 12.32 -15.00 4.37
N GLN A 9 11.56 -13.91 4.47
CA GLN A 9 10.14 -13.98 4.86
C GLN A 9 9.26 -14.22 3.63
N PRO A 10 8.07 -14.84 3.80
CA PRO A 10 7.09 -14.95 2.73
C PRO A 10 6.70 -13.56 2.21
N GLN A 11 6.70 -13.40 0.89
CA GLN A 11 6.37 -12.13 0.22
C GLN A 11 5.65 -12.41 -1.10
N CYS A 12 4.71 -11.52 -1.47
CA CYS A 12 4.11 -11.49 -2.80
C CYS A 12 4.49 -10.17 -3.46
N VAL A 13 5.25 -10.24 -4.57
CA VAL A 13 5.68 -9.06 -5.33
C VAL A 13 5.02 -9.09 -6.70
N VAL A 14 4.17 -8.11 -6.96
CA VAL A 14 3.54 -7.92 -8.27
C VAL A 14 4.31 -6.88 -9.07
N PHE A 15 4.98 -7.31 -10.14
CA PHE A 15 5.85 -6.44 -10.93
C PHE A 15 5.43 -6.41 -12.40
N GLY A 16 5.47 -5.22 -13.00
CA GLY A 16 5.17 -4.99 -14.42
C GLY A 16 4.43 -3.67 -14.64
N ALA A 17 4.54 -3.11 -15.85
CA ALA A 17 3.75 -1.94 -16.22
C ALA A 17 2.26 -2.26 -16.16
N GLY A 18 1.48 -1.40 -15.50
CA GLY A 18 0.03 -1.61 -15.31
C GLY A 18 -0.35 -2.60 -14.19
N SER A 19 0.61 -3.09 -13.39
CA SER A 19 0.34 -4.02 -12.29
C SER A 19 -0.68 -3.51 -11.26
N LEU A 20 -0.82 -2.18 -11.13
CA LEU A 20 -1.79 -1.54 -10.25
C LEU A 20 -3.24 -1.97 -10.52
N ALA A 21 -3.55 -2.40 -11.75
CA ALA A 21 -4.87 -2.94 -12.09
C ALA A 21 -5.21 -4.24 -11.33
N ARG A 22 -4.22 -4.96 -10.78
CA ARG A 22 -4.45 -6.16 -9.96
C ARG A 22 -4.73 -5.87 -8.49
N LEU A 23 -4.63 -4.61 -8.05
CA LEU A 23 -4.65 -4.27 -6.63
C LEU A 23 -5.89 -4.81 -5.89
N GLY A 24 -7.07 -4.77 -6.51
CA GLY A 24 -8.29 -5.36 -5.95
C GLY A 24 -8.16 -6.87 -5.69
N CYS A 25 -7.63 -7.63 -6.65
CA CYS A 25 -7.41 -9.07 -6.49
C CYS A 25 -6.43 -9.37 -5.35
N GLU A 26 -5.40 -8.54 -5.16
CA GLU A 26 -4.44 -8.72 -4.06
C GLU A 26 -5.07 -8.42 -2.69
N ILE A 27 -5.96 -7.42 -2.60
CA ILE A 27 -6.74 -7.13 -1.38
C ILE A 27 -7.63 -8.33 -1.02
N GLU A 28 -8.30 -8.92 -2.02
CA GLU A 28 -9.12 -10.12 -1.84
C GLU A 28 -8.28 -11.33 -1.43
N ALA A 29 -7.11 -11.53 -2.03
CA ALA A 29 -6.18 -12.60 -1.68
C ALA A 29 -5.66 -12.49 -0.23
N LEU A 30 -5.57 -11.28 0.30
CA LEU A 30 -5.27 -11.01 1.71
C LEU A 30 -6.47 -11.25 2.65
N GLY A 31 -7.66 -11.53 2.11
CA GLY A 31 -8.90 -11.66 2.88
C GLY A 31 -9.47 -10.32 3.38
N ALA A 32 -8.95 -9.20 2.87
CA ALA A 32 -9.42 -7.86 3.21
C ALA A 32 -10.61 -7.45 2.33
N ARG A 33 -11.37 -6.44 2.77
CA ARG A 33 -12.58 -5.97 2.07
C ARG A 33 -12.61 -4.46 1.83
N ARG A 34 -11.93 -3.69 2.67
CA ARG A 34 -11.83 -2.23 2.55
C ARG A 34 -10.41 -1.79 2.89
N ALA A 35 -9.77 -1.07 1.97
CA ALA A 35 -8.40 -0.59 2.11
C ALA A 35 -8.39 0.93 2.29
N LEU A 36 -7.68 1.41 3.32
CA LEU A 36 -7.38 2.83 3.49
C LEU A 36 -6.13 3.17 2.67
N VAL A 37 -6.25 4.07 1.70
CA VAL A 37 -5.11 4.49 0.87
C VAL A 37 -4.31 5.54 1.63
N LEU A 38 -3.01 5.33 1.78
CA LEU A 38 -2.10 6.25 2.47
C LEU A 38 -1.21 6.98 1.47
N SER A 39 -1.00 8.28 1.70
CA SER A 39 -0.02 9.06 0.95
C SER A 39 0.54 10.23 1.78
N THR A 40 1.61 10.85 1.29
CA THR A 40 1.96 12.21 1.74
C THR A 40 1.02 13.23 1.07
N PRO A 41 0.98 14.49 1.56
CA PRO A 41 0.11 15.52 0.96
C PRO A 41 0.40 15.76 -0.52
N GLU A 42 1.68 15.71 -0.92
CA GLU A 42 2.12 15.97 -2.29
C GLU A 42 1.70 14.85 -3.26
N GLN A 43 1.37 13.68 -2.74
CA GLN A 43 0.98 12.49 -3.51
C GLN A 43 -0.53 12.24 -3.51
N ARG A 44 -1.34 13.17 -2.99
CA ARG A 44 -2.80 13.02 -2.90
C ARG A 44 -3.44 12.63 -4.23
N ALA A 45 -3.05 13.26 -5.34
CA ALA A 45 -3.58 12.95 -6.66
C ALA A 45 -3.27 11.50 -7.12
N GLN A 46 -2.18 10.90 -6.62
CA GLN A 46 -1.90 9.48 -6.86
C GLN A 46 -2.80 8.59 -6.01
N ALA A 47 -3.04 8.96 -4.75
CA ALA A 47 -3.96 8.25 -3.86
C ALA A 47 -5.40 8.27 -4.37
N GLU A 48 -5.86 9.39 -4.95
CA GLU A 48 -7.19 9.52 -5.56
C GLU A 48 -7.36 8.54 -6.73
N ARG A 49 -6.37 8.45 -7.63
CA ARG A 49 -6.39 7.44 -8.72
C ARG A 49 -6.45 6.01 -8.20
N VAL A 50 -5.73 5.71 -7.12
CA VAL A 50 -5.77 4.38 -6.48
C VAL A 50 -7.15 4.12 -5.88
N ALA A 51 -7.74 5.08 -5.17
CA ALA A 51 -9.06 4.95 -4.60
C ALA A 51 -10.14 4.77 -5.68
N GLU A 52 -10.03 5.48 -6.81
CA GLU A 52 -10.89 5.30 -7.98
C GLU A 52 -10.77 3.88 -8.57
N LEU A 53 -9.55 3.36 -8.73
CA LEU A 53 -9.31 1.99 -9.20
C LEU A 53 -9.90 0.93 -8.26
N LEU A 54 -9.91 1.20 -6.96
CA LEU A 54 -10.47 0.30 -5.95
C LEU A 54 -12.00 0.40 -5.83
N GLY A 55 -12.58 1.52 -6.24
CA GLY A 55 -14.02 1.80 -6.15
C GLY A 55 -14.57 1.49 -4.75
N PRO A 56 -15.53 0.56 -4.59
CA PRO A 56 -16.14 0.24 -3.31
C PRO A 56 -15.18 -0.39 -2.29
N GLN A 57 -14.05 -0.94 -2.75
CA GLN A 57 -13.02 -1.49 -1.86
C GLN A 57 -12.18 -0.38 -1.20
N ALA A 58 -12.30 0.89 -1.63
CA ALA A 58 -11.65 1.99 -0.94
C ALA A 58 -12.40 2.34 0.37
N ALA A 59 -11.68 2.32 1.49
CA ALA A 59 -12.17 2.82 2.77
C ALA A 59 -12.14 4.35 2.85
N GLY A 60 -11.25 4.97 2.07
CA GLY A 60 -10.96 6.40 2.05
C GLY A 60 -9.48 6.64 1.75
N ILE A 61 -9.07 7.91 1.86
CA ILE A 61 -7.68 8.34 1.70
C ILE A 61 -7.24 9.04 2.98
N PHE A 62 -6.04 8.71 3.44
CA PHE A 62 -5.31 9.47 4.44
C PHE A 62 -4.02 10.00 3.81
N ASP A 63 -4.00 11.28 3.51
CA ASP A 63 -2.93 11.97 2.77
C ASP A 63 -2.02 12.82 3.68
N ARG A 64 -2.02 12.54 4.99
CA ARG A 64 -1.27 13.32 5.99
C ARG A 64 0.00 12.62 6.46
N ALA A 65 0.50 11.63 5.72
CA ALA A 65 1.75 10.98 6.09
C ALA A 65 2.92 11.97 5.99
N VAL A 66 3.71 12.05 7.06
CA VAL A 66 4.92 12.88 7.14
C VAL A 66 6.11 12.05 7.62
N MET A 67 7.33 12.44 7.26
CA MET A 67 8.53 11.77 7.78
C MET A 67 8.70 12.05 9.28
N HIS A 68 9.14 11.04 10.04
CA HIS A 68 9.39 11.13 11.49
C HIS A 68 8.16 11.53 12.30
N VAL A 69 7.04 10.81 12.14
CA VAL A 69 5.80 11.06 12.89
C VAL A 69 6.04 10.95 14.40
N PRO A 70 5.88 12.04 15.18
CA PRO A 70 5.88 11.98 16.64
C PRO A 70 4.76 11.08 17.14
N ILE A 71 5.00 10.35 18.23
CA ILE A 71 4.02 9.40 18.78
C ILE A 71 2.70 10.06 19.19
N GLU A 72 2.74 11.34 19.55
CA GLU A 72 1.57 12.15 19.94
C GLU A 72 0.64 12.44 18.74
N THR A 73 1.15 12.29 17.52
CA THR A 73 0.43 12.57 16.26
C THR A 73 0.27 11.34 15.36
N ALA A 74 0.68 10.17 15.85
CA ALA A 74 0.60 8.88 15.15
C ALA A 74 -0.79 8.23 15.23
#